data_AF-D6SN67-F1
#
_entry.id   AF-D6SN67-F1
#
_cell.length_a   1.000
_cell.length_b   1.000
_cell.length_c   1.000
_cell.angle_alpha   90.00
_cell.angle_beta   90.00
_cell.angle_gamma   90.00
#
_symmetry.space_group_name_H-M   'P 1'
#
loop_
_entity.id
_entity.type
_entity.pdbx_description
1 polymer ?
#
loop_
_entity_poly.entity_id
_entity_poly.type
_entity_poly.pdbx_seq_one_letter_code
_entity_poly.pdbx_strand_id
1 'polypeptide(L)'
;MYQNTQALDKSQDIKFTQVSNYHFAAKENFCPVFLQELPQVVREYFICFPNNQTDLPHALLGFQQNTNQYVSEDGSWQAEYIPAYIRRYPFILAKKEDSAQGEKN
;
A
#
# COMPACT_ATOMS: atom_id res chain seq x y z
N MET A 1 6.38 -3.24 3.58
CA MET A 1 6.41 -2.97 2.12
C MET A 1 7.43 -1.91 1.71
N TYR A 2 7.42 -0.70 2.27
CA TYR A 2 8.38 0.36 1.94
C TYR A 2 9.53 0.42 2.97
N GLN A 3 10.78 0.56 2.51
CA GLN A 3 11.96 0.66 3.40
C GLN A 3 12.82 1.90 3.13
N ASN A 4 12.88 2.39 1.88
CA ASN A 4 13.71 3.53 1.47
C ASN A 4 12.93 4.47 0.53
N THR A 5 11.92 5.17 1.04
CA THR A 5 11.14 6.10 0.21
C THR A 5 11.97 7.33 -0.13
N GLN A 6 12.10 7.63 -1.42
CA GLN A 6 12.77 8.82 -1.92
C GLN A 6 11.87 9.57 -2.89
N ALA A 7 12.04 10.89 -2.99
CA ALA A 7 11.36 11.68 -4.01
C ALA A 7 11.80 11.22 -5.40
N LEU A 8 10.85 11.18 -6.34
CA LEU A 8 11.16 10.82 -7.73
C LEU A 8 11.93 11.97 -8.38
N ASP A 9 13.14 11.66 -8.88
CA ASP A 9 13.98 12.60 -9.62
C ASP A 9 13.68 12.51 -11.12
N LYS A 10 13.42 13.66 -11.76
CA LYS A 10 13.15 13.78 -13.19
C LYS A 10 14.40 13.68 -14.07
N SER A 11 15.60 13.73 -13.48
CA SER A 11 16.86 13.71 -14.22
C SER A 11 17.23 12.33 -14.80
N GLN A 12 16.57 11.27 -14.32
CA GLN A 12 16.87 9.89 -14.70
C GLN A 12 15.84 9.36 -15.71
N ASP A 13 16.30 8.75 -16.80
CA ASP A 13 15.44 8.10 -17.79
C ASP A 13 15.00 6.71 -17.28
N ILE A 14 14.06 6.70 -16.33
CA ILE A 14 13.51 5.48 -15.73
C ILE A 14 12.12 5.22 -16.30
N LYS A 15 11.88 3.97 -16.71
CA LYS A 15 10.57 3.49 -17.16
C LYS A 15 9.90 2.66 -16.07
N PHE A 16 8.61 2.86 -15.89
CA PHE A 16 7.80 2.04 -15.00
C PHE A 16 7.20 0.87 -15.78
N THR A 17 7.32 -0.33 -15.22
CA THR A 17 6.60 -1.53 -15.65
C THR A 17 5.65 -1.93 -14.55
N GLN A 18 4.40 -2.25 -14.90
CA GLN A 18 3.41 -2.68 -13.92
C GLN A 18 3.89 -3.93 -13.18
N VAL A 19 3.69 -3.94 -11.87
CA VAL A 19 4.09 -5.06 -11.01
C VAL A 19 3.19 -6.27 -11.28
N SER A 20 3.80 -7.41 -11.55
CA SER A 20 3.14 -8.72 -11.69
C SER A 20 3.49 -9.70 -10.55
N ASN A 21 4.45 -9.34 -9.70
CA ASN A 21 4.91 -10.14 -8.57
C ASN A 21 4.68 -9.38 -7.25
N TYR A 22 3.80 -9.91 -6.41
CA TYR A 22 3.31 -9.29 -5.18
C TYR A 22 4.06 -9.70 -3.91
N HIS A 23 5.21 -10.37 -4.02
CA HIS A 23 6.03 -10.74 -2.86
C HIS A 23 6.41 -9.55 -1.96
N PHE A 24 6.45 -8.33 -2.51
CA PHE A 24 6.67 -7.11 -1.73
C PHE A 24 5.61 -6.88 -0.63
N ALA A 25 4.41 -7.46 -0.80
CA ALA A 25 3.27 -7.36 0.11
C ALA A 25 3.06 -8.65 0.94
N ALA A 26 3.92 -9.67 0.81
CA ALA A 26 3.75 -10.97 1.49
C ALA A 26 3.71 -10.88 3.02
N LYS A 27 4.26 -9.80 3.59
CA LYS A 27 4.29 -9.55 5.04
C LYS A 27 3.23 -8.56 5.52
N GLU A 28 2.36 -8.06 4.65
CA GLU A 28 1.33 -7.10 5.03
C GLU A 28 0.11 -7.83 5.63
N ASN A 29 -0.22 -7.54 6.88
CA ASN A 29 -1.40 -8.11 7.52
C ASN A 29 -2.69 -7.38 7.19
N PHE A 30 -2.58 -6.10 6.87
CA PHE A 30 -3.68 -5.21 6.59
C PHE A 30 -3.26 -4.23 5.51
N CYS A 31 -4.20 -3.75 4.71
CA CYS A 31 -3.96 -2.58 3.87
C CYS A 31 -5.12 -1.58 3.97
N PRO A 32 -4.84 -0.27 4.05
CA PRO A 32 -5.86 0.76 3.89
C PRO A 32 -6.60 0.63 2.55
N VAL A 33 -7.89 0.91 2.56
CA VAL A 33 -8.77 0.86 1.41
C VAL A 33 -9.49 2.19 1.29
N PHE A 34 -9.55 2.77 0.09
CA PHE A 34 -10.35 3.97 -0.13
C PHE A 34 -11.84 3.64 -0.24
N LEU A 35 -12.72 4.53 0.21
CA LEU A 35 -14.17 4.32 0.16
C LEU A 35 -14.69 3.95 -1.24
N GLN A 36 -14.08 4.51 -2.30
CA GLN A 36 -14.42 4.22 -3.70
C GLN A 36 -14.13 2.77 -4.12
N GLU A 37 -13.26 2.06 -3.41
CA GLU A 37 -12.90 0.67 -3.70
C GLU A 37 -13.84 -0.32 -3.01
N LEU A 38 -14.61 0.12 -2.01
CA LEU A 38 -15.44 -0.77 -1.19
C LEU A 38 -16.33 -1.72 -2.01
N PRO A 39 -17.02 -1.30 -3.10
CA PRO A 39 -17.86 -2.22 -3.88
C PRO A 39 -17.13 -3.44 -4.47
N GLN A 40 -15.81 -3.35 -4.63
CA GLN A 40 -14.96 -4.44 -5.08
C GLN A 40 -14.41 -5.21 -3.88
N VAL A 41 -13.84 -4.50 -2.90
CA VAL A 41 -13.14 -5.12 -1.76
C VAL A 41 -14.09 -5.90 -0.84
N VAL A 42 -15.32 -5.45 -0.62
CA VAL A 42 -16.25 -6.15 0.30
C VAL A 42 -16.68 -7.55 -0.19
N ARG A 43 -16.39 -7.90 -1.45
CA ARG A 43 -16.76 -9.20 -2.04
C ARG A 43 -15.84 -10.34 -1.58
N GLU A 44 -14.58 -10.02 -1.29
CA GLU A 44 -13.52 -11.02 -1.06
C GLU A 44 -12.75 -10.79 0.23
N TYR A 45 -12.81 -9.58 0.82
CA TYR A 45 -12.00 -9.22 1.99
C TYR A 45 -12.84 -8.92 3.22
N PHE A 46 -12.32 -9.30 4.39
CA PHE A 46 -12.82 -8.78 5.66
C PHE A 46 -12.38 -7.32 5.82
N ILE A 47 -13.36 -6.44 6.04
CA ILE A 47 -13.10 -5.02 6.30
C ILE A 47 -13.09 -4.76 7.80
N CYS A 48 -12.03 -4.13 8.29
CA CYS A 48 -11.93 -3.62 9.65
C CYS A 48 -11.81 -2.09 9.64
N PHE A 49 -12.25 -1.46 10.73
CA PHE A 49 -12.14 -0.02 10.95
C PHE A 49 -11.24 0.19 12.16
N PRO A 50 -9.91 0.33 11.94
CA PRO A 50 -8.99 0.50 13.06
C PRO A 50 -9.16 1.88 13.69
N ASN A 51 -9.03 1.94 15.01
CA ASN A 51 -8.98 3.20 15.74
C ASN A 51 -7.56 3.81 15.62
N ASN A 52 -7.21 4.31 14.44
CA ASN A 52 -5.86 4.79 14.10
C ASN A 52 -5.83 6.20 13.49
N GLN A 53 -6.88 7.01 13.70
CA GLN A 53 -7.00 8.40 13.23
C GLN A 53 -6.97 8.62 11.71
N THR A 54 -6.77 7.57 10.90
CA THR A 54 -6.78 7.70 9.43
C THR A 54 -8.19 7.65 8.84
N ASP A 55 -9.17 7.21 9.63
CA ASP A 55 -10.58 6.99 9.26
C ASP A 55 -10.83 6.14 8.01
N LEU A 56 -9.80 5.49 7.47
CA LEU A 56 -9.92 4.61 6.32
C LEU A 56 -10.24 3.18 6.76
N PRO A 57 -11.16 2.48 6.07
CA PRO A 57 -11.33 1.05 6.23
C PRO A 57 -10.02 0.34 5.84
N HIS A 58 -9.76 -0.80 6.46
CA HIS A 58 -8.63 -1.66 6.13
C HIS A 58 -9.14 -3.04 5.72
N ALA A 59 -8.57 -3.59 4.66
CA ALA A 59 -8.75 -5.00 4.33
C ALA A 59 -7.81 -5.83 5.20
N LEU A 60 -8.33 -6.87 5.85
CA LEU A 60 -7.54 -7.88 6.53
C LEU A 60 -6.96 -8.84 5.49
N LEU A 61 -5.63 -8.94 5.45
CA LEU A 61 -4.88 -9.74 4.49
C LEU A 61 -4.36 -11.06 5.10
N GLY A 62 -4.24 -11.14 6.43
CA GLY A 62 -3.88 -12.38 7.12
C GLY A 62 -3.97 -12.27 8.64
N PHE A 63 -4.27 -13.39 9.30
CA PHE A 63 -4.47 -13.45 10.76
C PHE A 63 -3.17 -13.53 11.56
N GLN A 64 -2.12 -14.14 11.00
CA GLN A 64 -0.82 -14.28 11.65
C GLN A 64 0.05 -13.09 11.31
N GLN A 65 0.76 -12.53 12.30
CA GLN A 65 1.64 -11.38 12.07
C GLN A 65 2.63 -11.63 10.92
N ASN A 66 2.90 -10.59 10.14
CA ASN A 66 3.77 -10.59 8.98
C ASN A 66 3.38 -11.60 7.89
N THR A 67 2.08 -11.81 7.69
CA THR A 67 1.55 -12.77 6.71
C THR A 67 0.40 -12.16 5.92
N ASN A 68 0.50 -12.25 4.60
CA ASN A 68 -0.57 -11.94 3.65
C ASN A 68 -1.00 -13.22 2.93
N GLN A 69 -2.20 -13.70 3.21
CA GLN A 69 -2.75 -14.94 2.62
C GLN A 69 -3.22 -14.75 1.17
N TYR A 70 -3.26 -13.51 0.68
CA TYR A 70 -3.60 -13.21 -0.71
C TYR A 70 -2.38 -13.21 -1.63
N VAL A 71 -1.16 -13.45 -1.12
CA VAL A 71 0.04 -13.59 -1.97
C VAL A 71 0.45 -15.05 -1.96
N SER A 72 0.35 -15.71 -3.11
CA SER A 72 0.80 -17.10 -3.26
C SER A 72 2.32 -17.20 -3.37
N GLU A 73 2.84 -18.43 -3.27
CA GLU A 73 4.26 -18.74 -3.36
C GLU A 73 4.89 -18.33 -4.71
N ASP A 74 4.12 -18.32 -5.79
CA ASP A 74 4.56 -17.85 -7.11
C ASP A 74 4.53 -16.32 -7.25
N GLY A 75 4.06 -15.61 -6.21
CA GLY A 75 3.95 -14.16 -6.17
C GLY A 75 2.70 -13.60 -6.83
N SER A 76 1.76 -14.44 -7.27
CA SER A 76 0.47 -13.97 -7.79
C SER A 76 -0.46 -13.53 -6.65
N TRP A 77 -1.43 -12.68 -6.98
CA TRP A 77 -2.45 -12.22 -6.03
C TRP A 77 -3.68 -13.12 -6.11
N GLN A 78 -4.17 -13.60 -4.97
CA GLN A 78 -5.22 -14.62 -4.85
C GLN A 78 -6.60 -13.99 -4.54
N ALA A 79 -7.00 -13.01 -5.34
CA ALA A 79 -8.34 -12.41 -5.35
C ALA A 79 -8.58 -11.69 -6.69
N GLU A 80 -9.84 -11.47 -7.06
CA GLU A 80 -10.20 -10.76 -8.29
C GLU A 80 -9.79 -9.28 -8.21
N TYR A 81 -10.03 -8.63 -7.08
CA TYR A 81 -9.67 -7.23 -6.89
C TYR A 81 -8.41 -7.05 -6.04
N ILE A 82 -7.42 -6.31 -6.56
CA ILE A 82 -6.20 -5.93 -5.81
C ILE A 82 -6.38 -4.51 -5.25
N PRO A 83 -6.27 -4.30 -3.92
CA PRO A 83 -6.40 -2.97 -3.33
C PRO A 83 -5.43 -1.94 -3.94
N ALA A 84 -5.90 -0.71 -4.15
CA ALA A 84 -5.11 0.37 -4.74
C ALA A 84 -3.84 0.68 -3.93
N TYR A 85 -3.91 0.50 -2.61
CA TYR A 85 -2.76 0.59 -1.71
C TYR A 85 -1.61 -0.34 -2.14
N ILE A 86 -1.94 -1.56 -2.58
CA ILE A 86 -0.99 -2.57 -3.05
C ILE A 86 -0.58 -2.25 -4.50
N ARG A 87 -1.53 -1.92 -5.38
CA ARG A 87 -1.28 -1.66 -6.81
C ARG A 87 -0.37 -0.47 -7.10
N ARG A 88 -0.30 0.53 -6.21
CA ARG A 88 0.55 1.71 -6.43
C ARG A 88 2.04 1.47 -6.21
N TYR A 89 2.46 0.31 -5.72
CA TYR A 89 3.89 -0.01 -5.58
C TYR A 89 4.65 0.19 -6.91
N PRO A 90 5.87 0.76 -6.90
CA PRO A 90 6.67 1.18 -5.74
C PRO A 90 6.43 2.63 -5.28
N PHE A 91 5.35 3.27 -5.72
CA PHE A 91 5.07 4.67 -5.42
C PHE A 91 4.15 4.84 -4.22
N ILE A 92 4.37 5.92 -3.48
CA ILE A 92 3.48 6.40 -2.43
C ILE A 92 3.44 7.92 -2.50
N LEU A 93 2.28 8.50 -2.19
CA LEU A 93 2.18 9.94 -2.01
C LEU A 93 2.73 10.29 -0.63
N ALA A 94 3.82 11.05 -0.60
CA ALA A 94 4.33 11.67 0.62
C ALA A 94 3.83 13.11 0.70
N LYS A 95 3.39 13.53 1.89
CA LYS A 95 3.19 14.96 2.15
C LYS A 95 4.59 15.57 2.29
N LYS A 96 4.88 16.61 1.52
CA LYS A 96 6.09 17.39 1.71
C LYS A 96 5.97 18.07 3.08
N GLU A 97 6.85 17.73 4.01
CA GLU A 97 7.07 18.60 5.16
C GLU A 97 7.71 19.87 4.59
N ASP A 98 6.96 20.97 4.57
CA ASP A 98 7.57 22.28 4.37
C ASP A 98 8.47 22.51 5.58
N SER A 99 9.76 22.22 5.42
CA SER A 99 10.80 22.72 6.31
C SER A 99 10.75 24.24 6.25
N ALA A 100 9.98 24.83 7.15
CA ALA A 100 10.01 26.25 7.43
C ALA A 100 11.42 26.58 7.96
N GLN A 101 12.23 27.17 7.09
CA GLN A 101 13.47 27.83 7.44
C GLN A 101 13.15 28.94 8.48
N GLY A 102 13.72 28.83 9.67
CA GLY A 102 13.75 29.91 10.65
C GLY A 102 15.20 30.22 11.01
N GLU A 103 15.77 31.23 10.34
CA GLU A 103 16.93 31.97 10.86
C GLU A 103 16.57 32.68 12.18
N LYS A 104 17.62 33.03 12.95
CA LYS A 104 17.73 34.00 14.06
C LYS A 104 17.71 33.42 15.48
N ASN A 105 18.88 33.17 16.07
CA ASN A 105 19.72 34.16 16.78
C ASN A 105 20.89 33.45 17.47
#